data_AF-A0A388Q2F3-F1
#
_entry.id   AF-A0A388Q2F3-F1
#
_cell.length_a   1.000
_cell.length_b   1.000
_cell.length_c   1.000
_cell.angle_alpha   90.00
_cell.angle_beta   90.00
_cell.angle_gamma   90.00
#
_symmetry.space_group_name_H-M   'P 1'
#
loop_
_entity.id
_entity.type
_entity.pdbx_description
1 polymer ?
#
loop_
_entity_poly.entity_id
_entity_poly.type
_entity_poly.pdbx_seq_one_letter_code
_entity_poly.pdbx_strand_id
1 'polypeptide(L)'
;MDFDDGFVAYLNGKEIARANIGPNQQWNSLALSSAEAQLYQGLQPSYFVLSPAAVDTLLVNGTNVLCVETHNNVANSNDLSARPFLHLGILNSSTNYSPIPIWFIAQTPSNLICPSFQSARWVKPLSMTLVSSAIWVSSITGQVT
;
A
#
# COMPACT_ATOMS: atom_id res chain seq x y z
N MET A 1 -3.90 2.61 -1.88
CA MET A 1 -3.52 3.65 -0.94
C MET A 1 -4.60 4.72 -0.95
N ASP A 2 -5.17 5.01 0.22
CA ASP A 2 -6.00 6.19 0.45
C ASP A 2 -5.17 7.15 1.30
N PHE A 3 -5.07 8.43 0.94
CA PHE A 3 -4.11 9.32 1.57
C PHE A 3 -4.55 10.79 1.50
N ASP A 4 -4.02 11.56 2.44
CA ASP A 4 -4.13 13.01 2.56
C ASP A 4 -2.90 13.51 3.34
N ASP A 5 -2.00 14.32 2.80
CA ASP A 5 -2.01 14.90 1.43
C ASP A 5 -1.11 14.12 0.45
N GLY A 6 -0.01 13.54 0.93
CA GLY A 6 0.96 12.85 0.11
C GLY A 6 1.65 11.71 0.84
N PHE A 7 2.21 10.76 0.09
CA PHE A 7 2.87 9.61 0.69
C PHE A 7 4.04 9.07 -0.14
N VAL A 8 4.92 8.33 0.55
CA VAL A 8 5.92 7.45 -0.04
C VAL A 8 5.88 6.11 0.68
N ALA A 9 5.78 5.02 -0.07
CA ALA A 9 5.70 3.66 0.46
C ALA A 9 6.96 2.87 0.09
N TYR A 10 7.47 2.12 1.07
CA TYR A 10 8.66 1.28 0.94
C TYR A 10 8.35 -0.15 1.37
N LEU A 11 8.87 -1.12 0.65
CA LEU A 11 8.87 -2.52 1.02
C LEU A 11 10.30 -2.98 1.23
N ASN A 12 10.61 -3.44 2.44
CA ASN A 12 11.97 -3.83 2.85
C ASN A 12 13.03 -2.77 2.53
N GLY A 13 12.68 -1.49 2.75
CA GLY A 13 13.57 -0.35 2.53
C GLY A 13 13.70 0.13 1.08
N LYS A 14 13.04 -0.52 0.11
CA LYS A 14 12.98 -0.07 -1.28
C LYS A 14 11.67 0.65 -1.56
N GLU A 15 11.73 1.82 -2.20
CA GLU A 15 10.52 2.56 -2.59
C GLU A 15 9.71 1.75 -3.62
N ILE A 16 8.40 1.62 -3.39
CA ILE A 16 7.48 0.86 -4.24
C ILE A 16 6.34 1.70 -4.80
N ALA A 17 6.03 2.83 -4.15
CA ALA A 17 4.97 3.73 -4.60
C ALA A 17 5.14 5.11 -3.95
N ARG A 18 4.63 6.13 -4.64
CA ARG A 18 4.66 7.52 -4.21
C ARG A 18 3.50 8.26 -4.86
N ALA A 19 2.90 9.18 -4.12
CA ALA A 19 2.02 10.19 -4.71
C ALA A 19 2.18 11.52 -3.99
N ASN A 20 2.12 12.60 -4.76
CA ASN A 20 2.09 13.97 -4.26
C ASN A 20 3.32 14.37 -3.40
N ILE A 21 4.49 13.76 -3.65
CA ILE A 21 5.76 14.05 -2.95
C ILE A 21 6.90 14.18 -3.97
N GLY A 22 7.69 15.24 -3.87
CA GLY A 22 8.85 15.49 -4.74
C GLY A 22 10.01 14.52 -4.48
N PRO A 23 10.88 14.27 -5.47
CA PRO A 23 12.02 13.36 -5.31
C PRO A 23 12.99 13.85 -4.23
N ASN A 24 13.79 12.93 -3.67
CA ASN A 24 14.77 13.22 -2.61
C ASN A 24 14.16 13.92 -1.37
N GLN A 25 12.92 13.59 -1.05
CA GLN A 25 12.21 14.12 0.09
C GLN A 25 12.96 13.80 1.39
N GLN A 26 12.91 14.74 2.32
CA GLN A 26 13.31 14.55 3.70
C GLN A 26 12.08 14.18 4.52
N TRP A 27 12.30 13.69 5.74
CA TRP A 27 11.23 13.33 6.66
C TRP A 27 10.24 14.49 6.95
N ASN A 28 10.69 15.74 6.80
CA ASN A 28 9.89 16.96 7.01
C ASN A 28 9.51 17.69 5.71
N SER A 29 9.66 17.05 4.55
CA SER A 29 9.14 17.61 3.30
C SER A 29 7.62 17.74 3.35
N LEU A 30 7.08 18.72 2.65
CA LEU A 30 5.64 18.89 2.47
C LEU A 30 5.19 18.18 1.18
N ALA A 31 3.91 17.79 1.14
CA ALA A 31 3.27 17.36 -0.10
C ALA A 31 3.24 18.50 -1.13
N LEU A 32 3.26 18.15 -2.42
CA LEU A 32 3.37 19.13 -3.52
C LEU A 32 2.09 19.96 -3.69
N SER A 33 0.93 19.38 -3.40
CA SER A 33 -0.38 20.02 -3.41
C SER A 33 -1.27 19.43 -2.31
N SER A 34 -2.48 19.97 -2.11
CA SER A 34 -3.47 19.29 -1.27
C SER A 34 -4.02 18.05 -1.96
N ALA A 35 -4.37 17.01 -1.22
CA ALA A 35 -5.13 15.86 -1.69
C ALA A 35 -5.96 15.25 -0.56
N GLU A 36 -7.17 14.79 -0.86
CA GLU A 36 -8.09 14.27 0.15
C GLU A 36 -8.20 12.75 0.07
N ALA A 37 -8.36 12.10 1.22
CA ALA A 37 -8.74 10.69 1.28
C ALA A 37 -10.16 10.51 0.73
N GLN A 38 -10.41 9.38 0.06
CA GLN A 38 -11.64 9.18 -0.72
C GLN A 38 -12.49 8.02 -0.17
N LEU A 39 -11.90 7.07 0.57
CA LEU A 39 -12.63 5.88 1.05
C LEU A 39 -13.80 6.21 1.99
N TYR A 40 -13.71 7.29 2.77
CA TYR A 40 -14.82 7.66 3.69
C TYR A 40 -16.08 8.10 2.93
N GLN A 41 -15.95 8.44 1.66
CA GLN A 41 -17.03 8.80 0.75
C GLN A 41 -17.55 7.58 -0.05
N GLY A 42 -17.02 6.38 0.21
CA GLY A 42 -17.32 5.16 -0.55
C GLY A 42 -16.64 5.07 -1.91
N LEU A 43 -15.71 5.97 -2.20
CA LEU A 43 -14.89 5.96 -3.42
C LEU A 43 -13.71 5.00 -3.30
N GLN A 44 -13.00 4.74 -4.40
CA GLN A 44 -11.89 3.79 -4.42
C GLN A 44 -10.54 4.46 -4.07
N PRO A 45 -9.61 3.73 -3.43
CA PRO A 45 -8.26 4.22 -3.19
C PRO A 45 -7.42 4.22 -4.47
N SER A 46 -6.30 4.94 -4.49
CA SER A 46 -5.32 4.86 -5.58
C SER A 46 -4.61 3.50 -5.63
N TYR A 47 -4.38 2.98 -6.82
CA TYR A 47 -3.73 1.70 -7.06
C TYR A 47 -2.31 1.87 -7.59
N PHE A 48 -1.38 1.09 -7.02
CA PHE A 48 0.02 1.03 -7.44
C PHE A 48 0.36 -0.45 -7.65
N VAL A 49 0.62 -0.83 -8.90
CA VAL A 49 0.84 -2.23 -9.28
C VAL A 49 2.33 -2.52 -9.30
N LEU A 50 2.75 -3.53 -8.54
CA LEU A 50 4.10 -4.06 -8.61
C LEU A 50 4.16 -5.12 -9.70
N SER A 51 5.19 -5.06 -10.55
CA SER A 51 5.42 -6.11 -11.54
C SER A 51 5.82 -7.42 -10.82
N PRO A 52 5.52 -8.59 -11.41
CA PRO A 52 5.96 -9.87 -10.85
C PRO A 52 7.47 -9.89 -10.57
N ALA A 53 8.30 -9.39 -11.49
CA ALA A 53 9.74 -9.29 -11.30
C ALA A 53 10.16 -8.36 -10.14
N ALA A 54 9.40 -7.29 -9.88
CA ALA A 54 9.63 -6.46 -8.70
C ALA A 54 9.30 -7.25 -7.41
N VAL A 55 8.18 -7.97 -7.39
CA VAL A 55 7.78 -8.78 -6.24
C VAL A 55 8.85 -9.81 -5.86
N ASP A 56 9.43 -10.50 -6.84
CA ASP A 56 10.49 -11.51 -6.65
C ASP A 56 11.77 -10.95 -6.01
N THR A 57 12.01 -9.65 -6.17
CA THR A 57 13.23 -8.98 -5.65
C THR A 57 12.98 -8.10 -4.44
N LEU A 58 11.71 -7.82 -4.13
CA LEU A 58 11.28 -7.00 -3.01
C LEU A 58 10.93 -7.87 -1.80
N LEU A 59 10.31 -9.03 -2.01
CA LEU A 59 9.93 -9.93 -0.93
C LEU A 59 11.08 -10.85 -0.52
N VAL A 60 11.16 -11.10 0.78
CA VAL A 60 12.10 -12.06 1.37
C VAL A 60 11.35 -13.13 2.14
N ASN A 61 11.96 -14.30 2.28
CA ASN A 61 11.43 -15.34 3.16
C ASN A 61 11.37 -14.85 4.60
N GLY A 62 10.22 -15.01 5.24
CA GLY A 62 9.97 -14.57 6.61
C GLY A 62 9.29 -13.20 6.69
N THR A 63 9.83 -12.32 7.53
CA THR A 63 9.21 -11.02 7.80
C THR A 63 9.53 -10.03 6.70
N ASN A 64 8.48 -9.47 6.11
CA ASN A 64 8.54 -8.34 5.21
C ASN A 64 7.99 -7.10 5.91
N VAL A 65 8.61 -5.95 5.66
CA VAL A 65 8.26 -4.69 6.31
C VAL A 65 7.76 -3.71 5.26
N LEU A 66 6.50 -3.30 5.39
CA LEU A 66 5.93 -2.18 4.66
C LEU A 66 6.03 -0.93 5.54
N CYS A 67 6.77 0.06 5.07
CA CYS A 67 6.84 1.39 5.65
C CYS A 67 6.08 2.38 4.78
N VAL A 68 5.33 3.29 5.38
CA VAL A 68 4.68 4.40 4.67
C VAL A 68 5.00 5.70 5.39
N GLU A 69 5.56 6.64 4.63
CA GLU A 69 5.76 8.03 5.00
C GLU A 69 4.55 8.82 4.48
N THR A 70 3.92 9.62 5.34
CA THR A 70 2.79 10.47 4.98
C THR A 70 3.12 11.92 5.32
N HIS A 71 2.71 12.84 4.46
CA HIS A 71 3.07 14.24 4.56
C HIS A 71 1.86 15.12 4.27
N ASN A 72 1.72 16.18 5.05
CA ASN A 72 0.79 17.27 4.77
C ASN A 72 1.39 18.24 3.74
N ASN A 73 0.54 18.91 2.98
CA ASN A 73 0.93 20.01 2.11
C ASN A 73 1.20 21.30 2.90
N VAL A 74 0.67 21.38 4.13
CA VAL A 74 0.81 22.50 5.06
C VAL A 74 1.33 22.00 6.41
N ALA A 75 2.43 22.60 6.89
CA ALA A 75 3.20 22.13 8.05
C ALA A 75 2.40 22.08 9.37
N ASN A 76 1.39 22.93 9.52
CA ASN A 76 0.55 23.04 10.71
C ASN A 76 -0.87 22.52 10.48
N SER A 77 -1.10 21.72 9.44
CA SER A 77 -2.36 21.00 9.27
C SER A 77 -2.50 19.91 10.35
N ASN A 78 -3.69 19.83 10.93
CA ASN A 78 -4.10 18.76 11.83
C ASN A 78 -4.96 17.70 11.12
N ASP A 79 -5.25 17.91 9.84
CA ASP A 79 -5.84 16.91 8.97
C ASP A 79 -4.70 16.12 8.32
N LEU A 80 -4.77 14.80 8.44
CA LEU A 80 -3.79 13.87 7.91
C LEU A 80 -4.42 12.49 7.96
N SER A 81 -4.47 11.80 6.83
CA SER A 81 -4.94 10.42 6.82
C SER A 81 -4.16 9.55 5.85
N ALA A 82 -3.94 8.30 6.23
CA ALA A 82 -3.34 7.29 5.37
C ALA A 82 -3.94 5.93 5.65
N ARG A 83 -4.35 5.23 4.60
CA ARG A 83 -4.83 3.85 4.65
C ARG A 83 -4.12 3.06 3.55
N PRO A 84 -2.98 2.43 3.89
CA PRO A 84 -2.30 1.54 2.98
C PRO A 84 -2.99 0.19 2.88
N PHE A 85 -2.98 -0.37 1.68
CA PHE A 85 -3.41 -1.73 1.41
C PHE A 85 -2.34 -2.39 0.55
N LEU A 86 -1.79 -3.51 1.02
CA LEU A 86 -0.88 -4.34 0.25
C LEU A 86 -1.60 -5.64 -0.11
N HIS A 87 -1.71 -5.90 -1.40
CA HIS A 87 -2.30 -7.10 -1.94
C HIS A 87 -1.25 -7.88 -2.71
N LEU A 88 -1.14 -9.17 -2.41
CA LEU A 88 -0.27 -10.11 -3.10
C LEU A 88 -1.14 -11.31 -3.53
N GLY A 89 -0.84 -11.84 -4.71
CA GLY A 89 -1.40 -13.11 -5.20
C GLY A 89 -0.57 -14.30 -4.73
N ILE A 90 -1.19 -15.38 -4.27
CA ILE A 90 -0.52 -16.67 -4.06
C ILE A 90 -0.83 -17.56 -5.27
N LEU A 91 0.20 -18.16 -5.86
CA LEU A 91 0.08 -18.99 -7.07
C LEU A 91 -0.39 -20.42 -6.79
N ASN A 92 -0.51 -20.79 -5.52
CA ASN A 92 -0.94 -22.11 -5.07
C ASN A 92 -2.31 -22.04 -4.36
N SER A 93 -2.88 -23.20 -4.03
CA SER A 93 -4.19 -23.32 -3.40
C SER A 93 -4.21 -23.03 -1.89
N SER A 94 -3.15 -22.45 -1.31
CA SER A 94 -3.11 -22.16 0.13
C SER A 94 -4.04 -21.00 0.49
N THR A 95 -4.71 -21.12 1.64
CA THR A 95 -5.62 -20.09 2.18
C THR A 95 -5.09 -19.57 3.51
N ASN A 96 -4.12 -18.66 3.45
CA ASN A 96 -3.53 -18.00 4.63
C ASN A 96 -4.00 -16.54 4.78
N TYR A 97 -5.30 -16.27 4.59
CA TYR A 97 -5.83 -14.90 4.56
C TYR A 97 -7.30 -14.78 5.01
N SER A 98 -7.71 -13.58 5.40
CA SER A 98 -9.09 -13.25 5.81
C SER A 98 -10.03 -13.02 4.61
N PRO A 99 -11.36 -13.05 4.81
CA PRO A 99 -12.35 -12.78 3.75
C PRO A 99 -12.15 -11.42 3.06
N ILE A 100 -12.49 -11.35 1.78
CA ILE A 100 -12.35 -10.14 0.95
C ILE A 100 -13.29 -9.05 1.47
N PRO A 101 -12.80 -7.83 1.77
CA PRO A 101 -13.67 -6.71 2.13
C PRO A 101 -14.63 -6.33 1.00
N ILE A 102 -15.87 -5.95 1.34
CA ILE A 102 -16.94 -5.64 0.36
C ILE A 102 -16.56 -4.51 -0.60
N TRP A 103 -15.72 -3.57 -0.17
CA TRP A 103 -15.26 -2.46 -1.01
C TRP A 103 -14.21 -2.87 -2.05
N PHE A 104 -13.62 -4.07 -1.95
CA PHE A 104 -12.56 -4.51 -2.86
C PHE A 104 -13.15 -5.03 -4.17
N ILE A 105 -12.85 -4.33 -5.26
CA ILE A 105 -13.14 -4.77 -6.63
C ILE A 105 -11.82 -5.20 -7.26
N ALA A 106 -11.71 -6.48 -7.64
CA ALA A 106 -10.51 -7.00 -8.27
C ALA A 106 -10.31 -6.33 -9.63
N GLN A 107 -9.16 -5.70 -9.84
CA GLN A 107 -8.77 -5.32 -11.19
C GLN A 107 -8.43 -6.59 -11.95
N THR A 108 -9.11 -6.83 -13.07
CA THR A 108 -8.67 -7.80 -14.07
C THR A 108 -7.63 -7.09 -14.93
N PRO A 109 -6.32 -7.40 -14.84
CA PRO A 109 -5.36 -6.81 -15.74
C PRO A 109 -5.67 -7.35 -17.13
N SER A 110 -5.91 -6.46 -18.09
CA SER A 110 -6.36 -6.78 -19.45
C SER A 110 -5.37 -7.63 -20.27
N ASN A 111 -4.23 -8.05 -19.72
CA ASN A 111 -3.15 -8.75 -20.43
C ASN A 111 -2.49 -9.91 -19.66
N LEU A 112 -3.12 -10.52 -18.64
CA LEU A 112 -2.58 -11.76 -18.05
C LEU A 112 -3.11 -13.00 -18.78
N ILE A 113 -2.32 -13.52 -19.72
CA ILE A 113 -2.52 -14.84 -20.35
C ILE A 113 -2.06 -15.92 -19.35
N CYS A 114 -2.83 -16.18 -18.29
CA CYS A 114 -2.68 -17.37 -17.46
C CYS A 114 -4.06 -17.81 -16.94
N PRO A 115 -4.67 -18.88 -17.50
CA PRO A 115 -6.04 -19.28 -17.19
C PRO A 115 -6.23 -19.97 -15.82
N SER A 116 -5.22 -19.98 -14.95
CA SER A 116 -5.24 -20.67 -13.65
C SER A 116 -4.86 -19.80 -12.45
N PHE A 117 -4.88 -18.47 -12.58
CA PHE A 117 -4.61 -17.58 -11.45
C PHE A 117 -5.74 -17.68 -10.42
N GLN A 118 -5.58 -18.51 -9.39
CA GLN A 118 -6.37 -18.37 -8.17
C GLN A 118 -5.81 -17.15 -7.45
N SER A 119 -6.54 -16.02 -7.45
CA SER A 119 -6.13 -14.85 -6.68
C SER A 119 -6.20 -15.19 -5.18
N ALA A 120 -5.12 -15.70 -4.62
CA ALA A 120 -5.01 -15.87 -3.18
C ALA A 120 -4.45 -14.56 -2.63
N ARG A 121 -5.28 -13.85 -1.86
CA ARG A 121 -5.13 -12.42 -1.57
C ARG A 121 -4.67 -12.25 -0.14
N TRP A 122 -3.49 -11.71 0.07
CA TRP A 122 -3.17 -11.15 1.38
C TRP A 122 -4.06 -9.92 1.62
N VAL A 123 -5.04 -10.06 2.51
CA VAL A 123 -5.70 -8.93 3.15
C VAL A 123 -5.69 -9.22 4.65
N LYS A 124 -4.57 -8.94 5.31
CA LYS A 124 -4.72 -8.28 6.61
C LYS A 124 -4.95 -6.82 6.23
N PRO A 125 -6.16 -6.26 6.40
CA PRO A 125 -6.28 -4.83 6.34
C PRO A 125 -5.38 -4.32 7.47
N LEU A 126 -4.24 -3.74 7.12
CA LEU A 126 -3.52 -2.88 8.02
C LEU A 126 -4.32 -1.59 8.08
N SER A 127 -5.46 -1.64 8.77
CA SER A 127 -6.14 -0.45 9.25
C SER A 127 -5.30 0.09 10.39
N MET A 128 -4.32 0.90 10.02
CA MET A 128 -3.63 1.76 10.97
C MET A 128 -4.34 3.11 10.93
N THR A 129 -5.31 3.28 11.82
CA THR A 129 -5.84 4.59 12.15
C THR A 129 -4.94 5.17 13.22
N LEU A 130 -4.25 6.30 13.00
CA LEU A 130 -3.70 7.10 14.10
C LEU A 130 -3.35 8.55 13.73
N VAL A 131 -3.41 9.36 14.78
CA VAL A 131 -3.32 10.82 14.89
C VAL A 131 -1.86 11.25 14.89
N SER A 132 -1.51 12.16 13.98
CA SER A 132 -0.22 12.88 13.89
C SER A 132 1.03 12.11 13.46
N SER A 133 2.02 12.90 13.02
CA SER A 133 3.23 12.60 12.24
C SER A 133 4.09 11.48 12.81
N ALA A 134 3.97 10.28 12.23
CA ALA A 134 4.89 9.17 12.47
C ALA A 134 5.04 8.30 11.21
N ILE A 135 6.28 7.86 10.97
CA ILE A 135 6.60 6.79 10.01
C ILE A 135 5.97 5.50 10.54
N TRP A 136 5.07 4.91 9.75
CA TRP A 136 4.36 3.70 10.14
C TRP A 136 5.06 2.48 9.58
N VAL A 137 5.46 1.57 10.48
CA VAL A 137 6.10 0.30 10.14
C VAL A 137 5.10 -0.82 10.41
N SER A 138 4.80 -1.60 9.38
CA SER A 138 3.97 -2.80 9.52
C SER A 138 4.73 -4.04 9.07
N SER A 139 4.74 -5.07 9.92
CA SER A 139 5.42 -6.34 9.62
C SER A 139 4.41 -7.40 9.17
N ILE A 140 4.67 -8.03 8.03
CA ILE A 140 3.92 -9.17 7.50
C ILE A 140 4.86 -10.37 7.47
N THR A 141 4.52 -11.44 8.20
CA THR A 141 5.27 -12.71 8.17
C THR A 141 4.67 -13.63 7.12
N GLY A 142 5.47 -14.07 6.15
CA GLY A 142 5.06 -15.01 5.11
C GLY A 142 6.24 -15.80 4.53
N GLN A 143 5.95 -16.90 3.84
CA GLN A 143 6.93 -17.65 3.05
C GLN A 143 6.81 -17.19 1.59
N VAL A 144 7.92 -16.87 0.94
CA VAL A 144 7.96 -16.59 -0.51
C VAL A 144 8.29 -17.91 -1.19
N THR A 145 7.35 -18.44 -1.98
CA THR A 145 7.55 -19.66 -2.80
C THR A 145 7.46 -19.32 -4.26
#